data_AF-A0A9E4IPH9-F1
#
_entry.id   AF-A0A9E4IPH9-F1
#
_cell.length_a   1.000
_cell.length_b   1.000
_cell.length_c   1.000
_cell.angle_alpha   90.00
_cell.angle_beta   90.00
_cell.angle_gamma   90.00
#
_symmetry.space_group_name_H-M   'P 1'
#
loop_
_entity.id
_entity.type
_entity.pdbx_description
1 polymer ?
#
loop_
_entity_poly.entity_id
_entity_poly.type
_entity_poly.pdbx_seq_one_letter_code
_entity_poly.pdbx_strand_id
1 'polypeptide(L)'
;MRTTMLGADYTRGRLVAGLSMARSQGLGGYGGRHPGRVESTVTGLYPWLGYKVNDRVSVWGDGLRGRRDAADAGAGDGAGEWSVAGDGGFTDRGMSL
;
A
#
# COMPACT_ATOMS: atom_id res chain seq x y z
N MET A 1 -8.65 -3.16 -13.30
CA MET A 1 -8.10 -2.68 -12.01
C MET A 1 -7.35 -1.39 -12.28
N ARG A 2 -7.60 -0.33 -11.52
CA ARG A 2 -6.90 0.96 -11.67
C ARG A 2 -6.31 1.35 -10.33
N THR A 3 -5.05 1.74 -10.33
CA THR A 3 -4.35 2.24 -9.14
C THR A 3 -3.80 3.63 -9.43
N THR A 4 -3.95 4.53 -8.48
CA THR A 4 -3.37 5.88 -8.52
C THR A 4 -2.63 6.12 -7.22
N MET A 5 -1.40 6.62 -7.31
CA MET A 5 -0.52 6.85 -6.17
C MET A 5 0.02 8.27 -6.23
N LEU A 6 0.04 8.93 -5.07
CA LEU A 6 0.63 10.25 -4.88
C LEU A 6 1.51 10.19 -3.64
N GLY A 7 2.73 10.69 -3.75
CA GLY A 7 3.66 10.72 -2.62
C GLY A 7 4.52 11.97 -2.63
N ALA A 8 5.11 12.23 -1.48
CA ALA A 8 6.09 13.28 -1.29
C ALA A 8 7.26 12.75 -0.45
N ASP A 9 8.47 13.15 -0.84
CA ASP A 9 9.71 12.84 -0.14
C ASP A 9 10.33 14.10 0.45
N TYR A 10 10.96 13.92 1.61
CA TYR A 10 11.80 14.89 2.27
C TYR A 10 13.19 14.29 2.49
N THR A 11 14.21 14.98 1.99
CA THR A 11 15.60 14.56 2.12
C THR A 11 16.37 15.56 2.97
N ARG A 12 17.08 15.07 4.00
CA ARG A 12 17.98 15.85 4.84
C ARG A 12 19.26 15.07 5.13
N GLY A 13 20.35 15.46 4.46
CA GLY A 13 21.65 14.82 4.64
C GLY A 13 21.60 13.34 4.25
N ARG A 14 21.77 12.45 5.23
CA ARG A 14 21.73 10.99 5.04
C ARG A 14 20.33 10.40 5.21
N LEU A 15 19.36 11.19 5.64
CA LEU A 15 17.99 10.76 5.90
C LEU A 15 17.07 11.10 4.73
N VAL A 16 16.24 10.14 4.33
CA VAL A 16 15.10 10.31 3.43
C VAL A 16 13.86 9.86 4.19
N ALA A 17 12.82 10.67 4.22
CA ALA A 17 11.54 10.29 4.80
C ALA A 17 10.45 10.65 3.80
N GLY A 18 9.43 9.80 3.66
CA GLY A 18 8.37 10.07 2.71
C GLY A 18 7.06 9.47 3.13
N LEU A 19 6.02 9.90 2.43
CA LEU A 19 4.65 9.46 2.63
C LEU A 19 3.97 9.34 1.27
N SER A 20 3.32 8.21 1.02
CA SER A 20 2.47 8.00 -0.15
C SER A 20 1.07 7.65 0.27
N MET A 21 0.12 8.10 -0.53
CA MET A 21 -1.24 7.61 -0.54
C MET A 21 -1.48 6.87 -1.86
N ALA A 22 -2.04 5.66 -1.77
CA ALA A 22 -2.47 4.91 -2.94
C ALA A 22 -3.97 4.66 -2.86
N ARG A 23 -4.66 4.83 -4.00
CA ARG A 23 -6.06 4.47 -4.18
C ARG A 23 -6.17 3.45 -5.30
N SER A 24 -6.71 2.28 -4.99
CA SER A 24 -6.90 1.17 -5.92
C SER A 24 -8.39 0.87 -6.05
N GLN A 25 -8.87 0.81 -7.28
CA GLN A 25 -10.23 0.38 -7.62
C GLN A 25 -10.15 -0.99 -8.31
N GLY A 26 -10.78 -1.98 -7.66
CA GLY A 26 -10.84 -3.36 -8.09
C GLY A 26 -12.29 -3.78 -8.34
N LEU A 27 -12.56 -4.29 -9.54
CA LEU A 27 -13.78 -5.03 -9.84
C LEU A 27 -13.47 -6.52 -9.70
N GLY A 28 -14.11 -7.17 -8.74
CA GLY A 28 -14.10 -8.60 -8.54
C GLY A 28 -15.47 -9.19 -8.84
N GLY A 29 -15.53 -10.50 -9.03
CA GLY A 29 -16.78 -11.21 -9.14
C GLY A 29 -16.55 -12.69 -8.92
N TYR A 30 -17.55 -13.37 -8.40
CA TYR A 30 -17.52 -14.82 -8.24
C TYR A 30 -18.64 -15.45 -9.08
N GLY A 31 -18.30 -16.52 -9.80
CA GLY A 31 -19.24 -17.33 -10.56
C GLY A 31 -19.75 -18.50 -9.73
N GLY A 32 -21.06 -18.79 -9.80
CA GLY A 32 -21.70 -19.86 -9.05
C GLY A 32 -23.23 -19.81 -9.13
N ARG A 33 -23.92 -20.54 -8.25
CA ARG A 33 -25.40 -20.62 -8.20
C ARG A 33 -26.08 -19.24 -8.02
N HIS A 34 -25.36 -18.28 -7.45
CA HIS A 34 -25.72 -16.86 -7.42
C HIS A 34 -24.51 -16.03 -7.86
N PRO A 35 -24.43 -15.57 -9.12
CA PRO A 35 -23.33 -14.74 -9.58
C PRO A 35 -23.39 -13.37 -8.90
N GLY A 36 -22.26 -12.92 -8.36
CA GLY A 36 -22.12 -11.62 -7.70
C GLY A 36 -21.00 -10.79 -8.31
N ARG A 37 -21.22 -9.47 -8.40
CA ARG A 37 -20.17 -8.49 -8.72
C ARG A 37 -19.83 -7.72 -7.44
N VAL A 38 -18.53 -7.64 -7.16
CA VAL A 38 -17.97 -6.95 -6.00
C VAL A 38 -17.15 -5.78 -6.52
N GLU A 39 -17.48 -4.57 -6.07
CA GLU A 39 -16.64 -3.40 -6.31
C GLU A 39 -15.90 -3.06 -5.02
N SER A 40 -14.57 -2.95 -5.13
CA SER A 40 -13.69 -2.69 -4.00
C SER A 40 -12.86 -1.44 -4.25
N THR A 41 -12.84 -0.54 -3.28
CA THR A 41 -11.92 0.60 -3.24
C THR A 41 -10.99 0.43 -2.04
N VAL A 42 -9.69 0.40 -2.29
CA VAL A 42 -8.67 0.34 -1.24
C VAL A 42 -7.92 1.67 -1.23
N THR A 43 -7.90 2.34 -0.08
CA THR A 43 -7.08 3.54 0.12
C THR A 43 -6.03 3.23 1.19
N GLY A 44 -4.75 3.30 0.82
CA GLY A 44 -3.63 3.06 1.71
C GLY A 44 -2.78 4.31 1.89
N LEU A 45 -2.20 4.44 3.09
CA LEU A 45 -1.16 5.39 3.45
C LEU A 45 0.11 4.60 3.80
N TYR A 46 1.22 5.01 3.21
CA TYR A 46 2.48 4.29 3.22
C TYR A 46 3.58 5.26 3.65
N PRO A 47 3.85 5.45 4.96
CA PRO A 47 5.06 6.10 5.41
C PRO A 47 6.29 5.24 5.10
N TRP A 48 7.40 5.85 4.67
CA TRP A 48 8.70 5.20 4.62
C TRP A 48 9.81 6.09 5.14
N LEU A 49 10.90 5.44 5.56
CA LEU A 49 12.11 6.06 6.05
C LEU A 49 13.32 5.33 5.47
N GLY A 50 14.29 6.11 4.99
CA GLY A 50 15.57 5.66 4.48
C GLY A 50 16.72 6.37 5.19
N TYR A 51 17.79 5.65 5.46
CA TYR A 51 19.01 6.19 6.04
C TYR A 51 20.24 5.62 5.35
N LYS A 52 21.06 6.50 4.76
CA LYS A 52 22.39 6.14 4.24
C LYS A 52 23.37 5.94 5.39
N VAL A 53 23.77 4.70 5.63
CA VAL A 53 24.81 4.36 6.61
C VAL A 53 26.17 4.83 6.10
N ASN A 54 26.47 4.56 4.82
CA ASN A 54 27.65 5.04 4.10
C ASN A 54 27.36 5.12 2.59
N ASP A 55 28.37 5.41 1.77
CA ASP A 55 28.20 5.58 0.31
C ASP A 55 27.74 4.31 -0.43
N ARG A 56 27.87 3.14 0.21
CA ARG A 56 27.53 1.82 -0.36
C ARG A 56 26.35 1.14 0.33
N VAL A 57 25.94 1.63 1.51
CA VAL A 57 24.96 0.97 2.36
C VAL A 57 23.89 1.97 2.79
N SER A 58 22.64 1.61 2.52
CA SER A 58 21.44 2.29 3.01
C SER A 58 20.49 1.29 3.65
N VAL A 59 19.82 1.72 4.71
CA VAL A 59 18.74 0.99 5.37
C VAL A 59 17.43 1.68 5.02
N TRP A 60 16.41 0.90 4.70
CA TRP A 60 15.07 1.36 4.40
C TRP A 60 14.06 0.60 5.23
N GLY A 61 12.95 1.26 5.56
CA GLY A 61 11.80 0.64 6.17
C GLY A 61 10.53 1.40 5.81
N ASP A 62 9.44 0.67 5.63
CA ASP A 62 8.12 1.20 5.34
C ASP A 62 7.10 0.68 6.36
N GLY A 63 6.03 1.46 6.52
CA GLY A 63 4.85 1.07 7.29
C GLY A 63 3.62 1.13 6.41
N LEU A 64 2.72 0.17 6.55
CA LEU A 64 1.45 0.15 5.83
C LEU A 64 0.31 0.48 6.77
N ARG A 65 -0.54 1.44 6.39
CA ARG A 65 -1.85 1.62 7.02
C ARG A 65 -2.90 1.90 5.96
N GLY A 66 -3.94 1.07 5.87
CA GLY A 66 -4.97 1.23 4.83
C GLY A 66 -6.38 0.93 5.31
N ARG A 67 -7.35 1.56 4.63
CA ARG A 67 -8.78 1.28 4.78
C ARG A 67 -9.30 0.69 3.46
N ARG A 68 -10.19 -0.29 3.57
CA ARG A 68 -10.84 -0.94 2.43
C ARG A 68 -12.34 -0.73 2.54
N ASP A 69 -12.93 -0.21 1.49
CA ASP A 69 -14.37 -0.12 1.34
C ASP A 69 -14.76 -1.12 0.23
N ALA A 70 -15.61 -2.09 0.57
CA ALA A 70 -16.15 -3.06 -0.37
C ALA A 70 -17.67 -2.91 -0.42
N ALA A 71 -18.22 -2.80 -1.62
CA ALA A 71 -19.65 -2.82 -1.85
C ALA A 71 -19.99 -4.09 -2.66
N ASP A 72 -20.73 -4.98 -2.01
CA ASP A 72 -21.28 -6.18 -2.63
C ASP A 72 -22.67 -5.88 -3.19
N ALA A 73 -22.91 -6.21 -4.46
CA ALA A 73 -24.25 -6.14 -5.04
C ALA A 73 -25.18 -7.30 -4.59
N GLY A 74 -24.80 -8.04 -3.55
CA GLY A 74 -25.57 -9.16 -2.98
C GLY A 74 -25.25 -9.37 -1.50
N ALA A 75 -26.19 -8.96 -0.64
CA ALA A 75 -26.38 -9.28 0.78
C ALA A 75 -25.13 -9.60 1.64
N GLY A 76 -24.74 -8.66 2.53
CA GLY A 76 -23.97 -8.98 3.73
C GLY A 76 -22.93 -7.93 4.12
N ASP A 77 -23.27 -7.11 5.12
CA ASP A 77 -22.47 -6.02 5.68
C ASP A 77 -21.07 -6.45 6.17
N GLY A 78 -20.02 -5.67 5.86
CA GLY A 78 -18.68 -5.95 6.38
C GLY A 78 -17.55 -5.00 5.96
N ALA A 79 -17.63 -3.71 6.31
CA ALA A 79 -16.47 -2.81 6.25
C ALA A 79 -15.46 -3.19 7.36
N GLY A 80 -14.58 -4.15 7.09
CA GLY A 80 -13.54 -4.57 8.03
C GLY A 80 -12.32 -3.65 8.01
N GLU A 81 -11.99 -3.04 9.15
CA GLU A 81 -10.70 -2.40 9.37
C GLU A 81 -9.62 -3.48 9.59
N TRP A 82 -8.64 -3.56 8.69
CA TRP A 82 -7.51 -4.49 8.81
C TRP A 82 -6.21 -3.68 8.92
N SER A 83 -5.51 -3.82 10.04
CA SER A 83 -4.14 -3.34 10.18
C SER A 83 -3.19 -4.48 9.82
N VAL A 84 -2.48 -4.35 8.70
CA VAL A 84 -1.31 -5.20 8.41
C VAL A 84 -0.12 -4.45 8.99
N ALA A 85 0.38 -4.91 10.14
CA ALA A 85 1.74 -4.57 10.56
C ALA A 85 2.67 -5.19 9.51
N GLY A 86 3.24 -4.38 8.63
CA GLY A 86 4.23 -4.85 7.68
C GLY A 86 5.50 -5.22 8.43
N ASP A 87 5.85 -6.50 8.43
CA ASP A 87 7.19 -6.96 8.76
C ASP A 87 8.13 -6.55 7.61
N GLY A 88 8.39 -5.24 7.50
CA GLY A 88 9.08 -4.58 6.39
C GLY A 88 10.59 -4.84 6.39
N GLY A 89 10.98 -6.10 6.18
CA GLY A 89 12.33 -6.48 5.82
C GLY A 89 12.45 -6.66 4.31
N PHE A 90 12.61 -5.56 3.55
CA PHE A 90 13.02 -5.64 2.14
C PHE A 90 14.45 -5.14 1.98
N THR A 91 15.39 -6.08 1.88
CA THR A 91 16.77 -5.80 1.46
C THR A 91 16.79 -5.61 -0.04
N ASP A 92 16.63 -4.38 -0.51
CA ASP A 92 16.85 -4.07 -1.92
C ASP A 92 18.37 -4.11 -2.22
N ARG A 93 18.79 -5.09 -3.03
CA ARG A 93 20.12 -5.12 -3.63
C ARG A 93 20.06 -4.34 -4.95
N GLY A 94 20.34 -3.05 -4.86
CA GLY A 94 20.96 -2.27 -5.92
C GLY A 94 20.14 -2.04 -7.18
N MET A 95 19.66 -0.81 -7.34
CA MET A 95 19.54 -0.18 -8.65
C MET A 95 20.58 0.93 -8.75
N SER A 96 21.60 0.69 -9.58
CA SER A 96 22.44 1.74 -10.15
C SER A 96 21.62 2.53 -11.17
N LEU A 97 21.61 3.86 -11.03
CA LEU A 97 21.30 4.77 -12.13
C LEU A 97 22.45 4.76 -13.15
#